data_AF-A0A7J2XXM9-F1
#
_entry.id   AF-A0A7J2XXM9-F1
#
_cell.length_a   1.000
_cell.length_b   1.000
_cell.length_c   1.000
_cell.angle_alpha   90.00
_cell.angle_beta   90.00
_cell.angle_gamma   90.00
#
_symmetry.space_group_name_H-M   'P 1'
#
loop_
_entity.id
_entity.type
_entity.pdbx_description
1 polymer ?
#
loop_
_entity_poly.entity_id
_entity_poly.type
_entity_poly.pdbx_seq_one_letter_code
_entity_poly.pdbx_strand_id
1 'polypeptide(L)'
;MVAVMVIDWTDFPNPPRGIRSLDITEVRRVYDYELPPLVIYVGVAEDGMGRVIPVVAILEEGTNMAKLYLFEEKDTVREKELIASFA
;
A
#
# COMPACT_ATOMS: atom_id res chain seq x y z
N MET A 1 5.48 6.83 12.15
CA MET A 1 4.34 6.91 11.23
C MET A 1 3.07 6.53 11.95
N VAL A 2 1.97 7.19 11.62
CA VAL A 2 0.64 6.62 11.86
C VAL A 2 -0.02 6.60 10.50
N ALA A 3 -0.23 5.40 9.95
CA ALA A 3 -1.11 5.27 8.79
C ALA A 3 -2.44 5.92 9.17
N VAL A 4 -2.83 6.94 8.43
CA VAL A 4 -4.06 7.69 8.75
C VAL A 4 -5.27 6.82 8.48
N MET A 5 -5.13 5.90 7.52
CA MET A 5 -6.14 4.93 7.18
C MET A 5 -5.50 3.64 6.67
N VAL A 6 -6.07 2.52 7.07
CA VAL A 6 -5.76 1.19 6.53
C VAL A 6 -7.04 0.65 5.91
N ILE A 7 -6.96 0.20 4.67
CA ILE A 7 -8.08 -0.35 3.91
C ILE A 7 -7.78 -1.82 3.62
N ASP A 8 -8.69 -2.70 4.02
CA ASP A 8 -8.69 -4.08 3.54
C ASP A 8 -9.17 -4.10 2.08
N TRP A 9 -8.25 -4.48 1.19
CA TRP A 9 -8.44 -4.47 -0.25
C TRP A 9 -8.61 -5.91 -0.75
N THR A 10 -9.86 -6.37 -0.79
CA THR A 10 -10.21 -7.77 -1.04
C THR A 10 -10.49 -8.11 -2.51
N ASP A 11 -10.30 -7.16 -3.42
CA ASP A 11 -10.61 -7.30 -4.86
C ASP A 11 -9.47 -6.74 -5.72
N PHE A 12 -8.22 -6.99 -5.31
CA PHE A 12 -7.05 -6.56 -6.08
C PHE A 12 -7.06 -7.20 -7.47
N PRO A 13 -6.78 -6.46 -8.58
CA PRO A 13 -6.19 -5.11 -8.63
C PRO A 13 -7.20 -3.96 -8.80
N ASN A 14 -8.51 -4.17 -8.60
CA ASN A 14 -9.50 -3.09 -8.74
C ASN A 14 -9.41 -2.10 -7.58
N PRO A 15 -9.27 -0.77 -7.78
CA PRO A 15 -9.12 0.17 -6.68
C PRO A 15 -10.21 0.04 -5.60
N PRO A 16 -9.86 0.17 -4.30
CA PRO A 16 -10.85 0.16 -3.23
C PRO A 16 -11.87 1.29 -3.36
N ARG A 17 -13.05 1.11 -2.79
CA ARG A 17 -14.09 2.15 -2.78
C ARG A 17 -13.56 3.46 -2.17
N GLY A 18 -13.84 4.57 -2.84
CA GLY A 18 -13.39 5.91 -2.42
C GLY A 18 -12.04 6.33 -3.03
N ILE A 19 -11.30 5.39 -3.63
CA ILE A 19 -10.11 5.65 -4.42
C ILE A 19 -10.50 5.68 -5.90
N ARG A 20 -10.22 6.80 -6.55
CA ARG A 20 -10.53 7.04 -7.96
C ARG A 20 -9.49 6.41 -8.88
N SER A 21 -8.22 6.56 -8.53
CA SER A 21 -7.09 5.95 -9.23
C SER A 21 -6.00 5.55 -8.25
N LEU A 22 -5.20 4.57 -8.66
CA LEU A 22 -4.04 4.09 -7.91
C LEU A 22 -2.89 3.92 -8.90
N ASP A 23 -1.92 4.83 -8.84
CA ASP A 23 -0.75 4.83 -9.70
C ASP A 23 0.44 4.25 -8.93
N ILE A 24 0.85 3.05 -9.34
CA ILE A 24 1.97 2.34 -8.73
C ILE A 24 3.28 2.80 -9.37
N THR A 25 4.21 3.20 -8.54
CA THR A 25 5.54 3.67 -8.95
C THR A 25 6.64 2.65 -8.70
N GLU A 26 6.49 1.82 -7.67
CA GLU A 26 7.47 0.78 -7.32
C GLU A 26 6.76 -0.51 -6.90
N VAL A 27 7.38 -1.63 -7.23
CA VAL A 27 6.94 -2.97 -6.83
C VAL A 27 8.12 -3.73 -6.25
N ARG A 28 7.94 -4.30 -5.06
CA ARG A 28 8.93 -5.13 -4.36
C ARG A 28 8.32 -6.45 -3.95
N ARG A 29 9.09 -7.52 -4.08
CA ARG A 29 8.72 -8.81 -3.51
C ARG A 29 9.56 -9.08 -2.27
N VAL A 30 8.90 -9.49 -1.21
CA VAL A 30 9.54 -9.85 0.05
C VAL A 30 9.32 -11.34 0.27
N TYR A 31 10.44 -12.06 0.40
CA TYR A 31 10.47 -13.46 0.76
C TYR A 31 11.14 -13.55 2.11
N ASP A 32 10.31 -13.69 3.15
CA ASP A 32 10.75 -13.99 4.50
C ASP A 32 10.37 -15.45 4.81
N TYR A 33 11.16 -16.16 5.61
CA TYR A 33 10.86 -17.55 5.97
C TYR A 33 9.75 -17.64 7.04
N GLU A 34 9.47 -16.54 7.74
CA GLU A 34 8.44 -16.45 8.79
C GLU A 34 7.10 -15.91 8.25
N LEU A 35 7.10 -15.32 7.07
CA LEU A 35 5.92 -14.72 6.45
C LEU A 35 5.58 -15.40 5.12
N PRO A 36 4.31 -15.43 4.70
CA PRO A 36 3.96 -15.83 3.34
C PRO A 36 4.65 -14.89 2.33
N PRO A 37 4.88 -15.31 1.08
CA PRO A 37 5.43 -14.41 0.06
C PRO A 37 4.55 -13.16 -0.11
N LEU A 38 5.17 -11.97 0.06
CA LEU A 38 4.47 -10.69 -0.02
C LEU A 38 4.93 -9.89 -1.23
N VAL A 39 4.00 -9.15 -1.83
CA VAL A 39 4.30 -8.09 -2.81
C VAL A 39 3.91 -6.75 -2.23
N ILE A 40 4.88 -5.86 -2.15
CA ILE A 40 4.70 -4.49 -1.69
C ILE A 40 4.64 -3.59 -2.94
N TYR A 41 3.56 -2.85 -3.07
CA TYR A 41 3.36 -1.83 -4.09
C TYR A 41 3.45 -0.45 -3.42
N VAL A 42 4.27 0.44 -3.97
CA VAL A 42 4.38 1.82 -3.49
C VAL A 42 3.95 2.75 -4.60
N GLY A 43 3.11 3.72 -4.26
CA GLY A 43 2.55 4.63 -5.25
C GLY A 43 1.77 5.77 -4.64
N VAL A 44 0.87 6.31 -5.46
CA VAL A 44 -0.04 7.38 -5.07
C VAL A 44 -1.47 7.00 -5.43
N ALA A 45 -2.41 7.37 -4.58
CA ALA A 45 -3.85 7.23 -4.81
C ALA A 45 -4.47 8.61 -5.00
N GLU A 46 -5.45 8.73 -5.90
CA GLU A 46 -6.34 9.90 -5.99
C GLU A 46 -7.67 9.56 -5.33
N ASP A 47 -8.13 10.37 -4.37
CA ASP A 47 -9.46 10.21 -3.79
C ASP A 47 -10.57 10.81 -4.67
N GLY A 48 -11.84 10.61 -4.28
CA GLY A 48 -12.98 11.19 -4.99
C GLY A 48 -13.04 12.72 -5.02
N MET A 49 -12.18 13.41 -4.26
CA MET A 49 -12.06 14.86 -4.23
C MET A 49 -10.85 15.38 -5.05
N GLY A 50 -10.08 14.49 -5.67
CA GLY A 50 -8.88 14.85 -6.45
C GLY A 50 -7.63 15.06 -5.59
N ARG A 51 -7.62 14.62 -4.33
CA ARG A 51 -6.43 14.71 -3.48
C ARG A 51 -5.50 13.54 -3.76
N VAL A 52 -4.21 13.84 -3.86
CA VAL A 52 -3.16 12.83 -4.05
C VAL A 52 -2.65 12.38 -2.69
N ILE A 53 -2.69 11.08 -2.44
CA ILE A 53 -2.34 10.46 -1.16
C ILE A 53 -1.24 9.43 -1.40
N PRO A 54 -0.08 9.51 -0.73
CA PRO A 54 0.92 8.47 -0.78
C PRO A 54 0.38 7.17 -0.19
N VAL A 55 0.67 6.05 -0.85
CA VAL A 55 0.14 4.75 -0.44
C VAL A 55 1.16 3.63 -0.54
N VAL A 56 0.97 2.64 0.33
CA VAL A 56 1.67 1.36 0.28
C VAL A 56 0.64 0.25 0.33
N ALA A 57 0.64 -0.65 -0.65
CA ALA A 57 -0.19 -1.84 -0.64
C ALA A 57 0.66 -3.08 -0.38
N ILE A 58 0.21 -3.95 0.51
CA ILE A 58 0.86 -5.24 0.79
C ILE A 58 -0.10 -6.34 0.38
N LEU A 59 0.26 -7.09 -0.65
CA LEU A 59 -0.49 -8.22 -1.19
C LEU A 59 0.19 -9.52 -0.74
N GLU A 60 -0.58 -10.45 -0.20
CA GLU A 60 -0.12 -11.83 -0.03
C GLU A 60 -0.26 -12.56 -1.37
N GLU A 61 0.84 -13.07 -1.93
CA GLU A 61 0.83 -13.70 -3.25
C GLU A 61 -0.16 -14.87 -3.30
N GLY A 62 -1.07 -14.87 -4.28
CA GLY A 62 -2.04 -15.93 -4.51
C GLY A 62 -3.41 -15.74 -3.82
N THR A 63 -3.60 -14.68 -3.04
CA THR A 63 -4.85 -14.49 -2.26
C THR A 63 -5.80 -13.43 -2.83
N ASN A 64 -5.35 -12.60 -3.78
CA ASN A 64 -6.04 -11.38 -4.26
C ASN A 64 -6.45 -10.41 -3.13
N MET A 65 -5.90 -10.58 -1.93
CA MET A 65 -6.15 -9.74 -0.76
C MET A 65 -4.91 -8.90 -0.49
N ALA A 66 -5.10 -7.59 -0.44
CA ALA A 66 -4.07 -6.64 -0.05
C ALA A 66 -4.52 -5.79 1.14
N LYS A 67 -3.56 -5.25 1.87
CA LYS A 67 -3.78 -4.13 2.79
C LYS A 67 -3.22 -2.87 2.17
N LEU A 68 -4.05 -1.83 2.04
CA LEU A 68 -3.64 -0.52 1.53
C LEU A 68 -3.50 0.45 2.70
N TYR A 69 -2.30 0.97 2.87
CA TYR A 69 -1.93 1.98 3.87
C TYR A 69 -1.89 3.34 3.19
N LEU A 70 -2.62 4.31 3.75
CA LEU A 70 -2.65 5.69 3.28
C LEU A 70 -1.93 6.60 4.28
N PHE A 71 -1.03 7.44 3.77
CA PHE A 71 -0.15 8.30 4.57
C PHE A 71 -0.48 9.77 4.40
N GLU A 72 -0.14 10.58 5.42
CA GLU A 72 -0.27 12.03 5.36
C GLU A 72 0.82 12.67 4.48
N GLU A 73 0.48 13.72 3.73
CA GLU A 73 1.36 14.40 2.76
C GLU A 73 2.65 14.99 3.38
N LYS A 74 2.68 15.17 4.71
CA LYS A 74 3.84 15.67 5.46
C LYS A 74 4.89 14.59 5.75
N ASP A 75 4.56 13.32 5.56
CA ASP A 75 5.46 12.19 5.79
C ASP A 75 6.25 11.90 4.51
N THR A 76 7.26 12.73 4.22
CA THR A 76 8.24 12.47 3.16
C THR A 76 9.13 11.29 3.58
N VAL A 77 8.71 10.06 3.32
CA VAL A 77 9.36 8.90 3.95
C VAL A 77 10.37 8.21 3.05
N ARG A 78 11.53 7.97 3.66
CA ARG A 78 12.59 7.09 3.18
C ARG A 78 12.15 5.64 3.37
N GLU A 79 11.76 5.01 2.28
CA GLU A 79 11.61 3.57 1.95
C GLU A 79 12.09 2.52 3.01
N LYS A 80 13.23 2.73 3.68
CA LYS A 80 13.78 1.84 4.72
C LYS A 80 12.94 1.74 6.00
N GLU A 81 12.25 2.81 6.39
CA GLU A 81 11.43 2.81 7.63
C GLU A 81 10.08 2.10 7.44
N LEU A 82 9.55 2.10 6.22
CA LEU A 82 8.34 1.36 5.86
C LEU A 82 8.53 -0.14 6.03
N ILE A 83 9.63 -0.69 5.50
CA ILE A 83 9.94 -2.12 5.58
C ILE A 83 10.12 -2.57 7.04
N ALA A 84 10.74 -1.73 7.88
CA ALA A 84 10.97 -2.03 9.30
C ALA A 84 9.70 -2.05 10.15
N SER A 85 8.58 -1.48 9.67
CA SER A 85 7.29 -1.53 10.39
C SER A 85 6.49 -2.82 10.14
N PHE A 86 6.93 -3.64 9.18
CA PHE A 86 6.30 -4.91 8.80
C PHE A 86 7.08 -6.15 9.21
N ALA A 87 8.25 -5.98 9.85
CA ALA A 87 9.06 -7.04 10.46
C ALA A 87 8.94 -6.96 12.00
#